data_AF-A0A729UIZ7-F1
#
_entry.id   AF-A0A729UIZ7-F1
#
_cell.length_a   1.000
_cell.length_b   1.000
_cell.length_c   1.000
_cell.angle_alpha   90.00
_cell.angle_beta   90.00
_cell.angle_gamma   90.00
#
_symmetry.space_group_name_H-M   'P 1'
#
loop_
_entity.id
_entity.type
_entity.pdbx_description
1 polymer ?
#
loop_
_entity_poly.entity_id
_entity_poly.type
_entity_poly.pdbx_seq_one_letter_code
_entity_poly.pdbx_strand_id
1 'polypeptide(L)'
;GALPNRKYAVVTRSSFTSDNENVLIFPSIKDALTNLKKITDHVIVSGGGEIYKSLIDQVDTLHISTIDIEPEGDVYFPEIPSNFRPVFTQDFASNINYSYQIWQKG
;
A
#
# COMPACT_ATOMS: atom_id res chain seq x y z
N GLY A 1 -13.33 -2.69 -11.23
CA GLY A 1 -13.20 -1.60 -12.22
C GLY A 1 -12.28 -0.53 -11.66
N ALA A 2 -11.63 0.26 -12.52
CA ALA A 2 -10.84 1.40 -12.07
C ALA A 2 -11.74 2.37 -11.30
N LEU A 3 -11.29 2.79 -10.12
CA LEU A 3 -12.05 3.70 -9.28
C LEU A 3 -11.91 5.12 -9.83
N PRO A 4 -12.99 5.92 -9.81
CA PRO A 4 -12.96 7.27 -10.37
C PRO A 4 -11.91 8.14 -9.66
N ASN A 5 -11.35 9.08 -10.42
CA ASN A 5 -10.38 10.09 -9.97
C ASN A 5 -9.06 9.52 -9.42
N ARG A 6 -8.67 8.31 -9.84
CA ARG A 6 -7.41 7.67 -9.46
C ARG A 6 -6.66 7.14 -10.68
N LYS A 7 -5.36 7.40 -10.67
CA LYS A 7 -4.40 6.69 -11.52
C LYS A 7 -3.85 5.49 -10.75
N TYR A 8 -3.62 4.40 -11.45
CA TYR A 8 -3.09 3.15 -10.94
C TYR A 8 -1.68 2.96 -11.49
N ALA A 9 -0.73 2.67 -10.61
CA ALA A 9 0.62 2.27 -10.99
C ALA A 9 0.76 0.76 -10.81
N VAL A 10 0.86 0.02 -11.91
CA VAL A 10 1.05 -1.43 -11.90
C VAL A 10 2.53 -1.72 -12.12
N VAL A 11 3.16 -2.37 -11.16
CA VAL A 11 4.54 -2.87 -11.30
C VAL A 11 4.49 -4.34 -11.71
N THR A 12 5.01 -4.67 -12.88
CA THR A 12 5.03 -6.05 -13.38
C THR A 12 6.30 -6.35 -14.17
N ARG A 13 6.73 -7.61 -14.14
CA ARG A 13 7.81 -8.14 -15.02
C ARG A 13 7.26 -8.87 -16.25
N SER A 14 5.94 -9.04 -16.34
CA SER A 14 5.28 -9.67 -17.49
C SER A 14 5.04 -8.66 -18.62
N SER A 15 4.69 -9.16 -19.81
CA SER A 15 4.28 -8.35 -20.95
C SER A 15 2.86 -7.78 -20.83
N PHE A 16 2.39 -7.53 -19.61
CA PHE A 16 1.05 -6.98 -19.36
C PHE A 16 0.95 -5.55 -19.91
N THR A 17 -0.15 -5.27 -20.59
CA THR A 17 -0.50 -3.94 -21.12
C THR A 17 -1.94 -3.59 -20.73
N SER A 18 -2.27 -2.30 -20.74
CA SER A 18 -3.62 -1.81 -20.49
C SER A 18 -3.94 -0.66 -21.44
N ASP A 19 -5.13 -0.70 -22.04
CA ASP A 19 -5.64 0.38 -22.89
C ASP A 19 -6.28 1.53 -22.09
N ASN A 20 -6.30 1.41 -20.75
CA ASN A 20 -6.85 2.43 -19.86
C ASN A 20 -5.79 3.49 -19.55
N GLU A 21 -6.02 4.73 -19.94
CA GLU A 21 -5.13 5.88 -19.68
C GLU A 21 -4.86 6.16 -18.18
N ASN A 22 -5.70 5.63 -17.30
CA ASN A 22 -5.52 5.72 -15.86
C ASN A 22 -4.64 4.61 -15.29
N VAL A 23 -4.21 3.64 -16.10
CA VAL A 23 -3.34 2.54 -15.68
C VAL A 23 -1.95 2.76 -16.29
N LEU A 24 -0.99 3.12 -15.44
CA LEU A 24 0.41 3.27 -15.78
C LEU A 24 1.15 1.99 -15.41
N ILE A 25 1.91 1.43 -16.35
CA ILE A 25 2.61 0.16 -16.17
C ILE A 25 4.11 0.42 -16.10
N PHE A 26 4.77 -0.16 -15.11
CA PHE A 26 6.19 0.01 -14.85
C PHE A 26 6.89 -1.34 -14.70
N PRO A 27 8.12 -1.48 -15.21
CA PRO A 27 8.88 -2.72 -15.09
C PRO A 27 9.50 -2.91 -13.69
N SER A 28 9.56 -1.85 -12.88
CA SER A 28 10.12 -1.89 -11.52
C SER A 28 9.49 -0.84 -10.61
N ILE A 29 9.60 -1.06 -9.29
CA ILE A 29 9.19 -0.08 -8.27
C ILE A 29 9.97 1.23 -8.44
N LYS A 30 11.27 1.16 -8.74
CA LYS A 30 12.13 2.33 -8.93
C LYS A 30 11.64 3.19 -10.10
N ASP A 31 11.30 2.56 -11.23
CA ASP A 31 10.79 3.27 -12.40
C ASP A 31 9.41 3.88 -12.13
N ALA A 32 8.56 3.16 -11.40
CA ALA A 32 7.27 3.69 -10.95
C ALA A 32 7.45 4.95 -10.11
N LEU A 33 8.23 4.89 -9.03
CA LEU A 33 8.44 6.04 -8.14
C LEU A 33 9.08 7.23 -8.86
N THR A 34 10.02 6.99 -9.78
CA THR A 34 10.68 8.07 -10.54
C THR A 34 9.71 8.80 -11.46
N ASN A 35 8.77 8.08 -12.09
CA ASN A 35 7.80 8.70 -12.99
C ASN A 35 6.61 9.29 -12.22
N LEU A 36 6.16 8.65 -11.15
CA LEU A 36 5.03 9.13 -10.33
C LEU A 36 5.31 10.48 -9.69
N LYS A 37 6.56 10.75 -9.28
CA LYS A 37 7.00 12.07 -8.78
C LYS A 37 6.76 13.23 -9.75
N LYS A 38 6.60 12.96 -11.05
CA LYS A 38 6.29 13.98 -12.06
C LYS A 38 4.79 14.23 -12.23
N ILE A 39 3.96 13.38 -11.62
CA ILE A 39 2.50 13.33 -11.81
C ILE A 39 1.78 13.73 -10.53
N THR A 40 2.30 13.34 -9.36
CA THR A 40 1.68 13.54 -8.06
C THR A 40 2.74 13.60 -6.95
N ASP A 41 2.46 14.37 -5.91
CA ASP A 41 3.23 14.39 -4.66
C ASP A 41 2.77 13.30 -3.68
N HIS A 42 1.63 12.66 -3.95
CA HIS A 42 1.02 11.68 -3.05
C HIS A 42 0.80 10.35 -3.75
N VAL A 43 1.38 9.29 -3.17
CA VAL A 43 1.32 7.90 -3.65
C VAL A 43 0.84 7.00 -2.53
N ILE A 44 -0.17 6.17 -2.80
CA ILE A 44 -0.64 5.13 -1.88
C ILE A 44 -0.17 3.78 -2.40
N VAL A 45 0.57 3.05 -1.57
CA VAL A 45 0.97 1.66 -1.84
C VAL A 45 -0.14 0.75 -1.34
N SER A 46 -0.78 0.00 -2.25
CA SER A 46 -1.91 -0.89 -1.93
C SER A 46 -1.60 -2.38 -2.15
N GLY A 47 -0.33 -2.78 -2.04
CA GLY A 47 0.12 -4.18 -2.08
C GLY A 47 0.73 -4.65 -3.41
N GLY A 48 1.06 -5.93 -3.57
CA GLY A 48 0.95 -7.04 -2.59
C GLY A 48 2.14 -7.15 -1.61
N GLY A 49 2.28 -8.30 -0.93
CA GLY A 49 3.28 -8.52 0.12
C GLY A 49 4.73 -8.17 -0.27
N GLU A 50 5.15 -8.51 -1.49
CA GLU A 50 6.48 -8.13 -2.01
C GLU A 50 6.66 -6.62 -2.17
N ILE A 51 5.61 -5.91 -2.62
CA ILE A 51 5.62 -4.46 -2.78
C ILE A 51 5.70 -3.79 -1.41
N TYR A 52 4.90 -4.27 -0.43
CA TYR A 52 4.99 -3.77 0.94
C TYR A 52 6.38 -3.97 1.52
N LYS A 53 6.94 -5.18 1.44
CA LYS A 53 8.28 -5.49 1.94
C LYS A 53 9.36 -4.61 1.30
N SER A 54 9.22 -4.28 0.02
CA SER A 54 10.20 -3.46 -0.71
C SER A 54 10.10 -1.96 -0.39
N LEU A 55 8.95 -1.50 0.12
CA LEU A 55 8.64 -0.08 0.31
C LEU A 55 8.46 0.33 1.77
N ILE A 56 8.39 -0.60 2.71
CA ILE A 56 8.07 -0.32 4.12
C ILE A 56 9.01 0.72 4.77
N ASP A 57 10.29 0.74 4.39
CA ASP A 57 11.26 1.73 4.89
C ASP A 57 11.15 3.10 4.19
N GLN A 58 10.52 3.15 3.01
CA GLN A 58 10.44 4.34 2.17
C GLN A 58 9.15 5.15 2.37
N VAL A 59 8.10 4.56 2.95
CA VAL A 59 6.83 5.26 3.18
C VAL A 59 6.89 6.23 4.36
N ASP A 60 6.06 7.27 4.32
CA ASP A 60 5.99 8.27 5.39
C ASP A 60 4.92 7.93 6.44
N THR A 61 3.84 7.30 6.01
CA THR A 61 2.66 6.98 6.84
C THR A 61 2.16 5.58 6.52
N LEU A 62 1.75 4.84 7.55
CA LEU A 62 1.07 3.55 7.42
C LEU A 62 -0.38 3.71 7.87
N HIS A 63 -1.32 3.29 7.03
CA HIS A 63 -2.71 3.12 7.40
C HIS A 63 -2.97 1.62 7.55
N ILE A 64 -3.18 1.17 8.78
CA ILE A 64 -3.27 -0.25 9.13
C ILE A 64 -4.66 -0.55 9.67
N SER A 65 -5.32 -1.54 9.08
CA SER A 65 -6.54 -2.15 9.63
C SER A 65 -6.19 -3.54 10.14
N THR A 66 -6.24 -3.72 11.46
CA THR A 66 -6.04 -5.01 12.12
C THR A 66 -7.39 -5.64 12.36
N ILE A 67 -7.71 -6.70 11.62
CA ILE A 67 -8.96 -7.44 11.77
C ILE A 67 -8.76 -8.50 12.85
N ASP A 68 -9.70 -8.60 13.79
CA ASP A 68 -9.66 -9.51 14.95
C ASP A 68 -10.04 -10.95 14.55
N ILE A 69 -9.24 -11.54 13.67
CA ILE A 69 -9.33 -12.93 13.20
C ILE A 69 -7.93 -13.50 12.96
N GLU A 70 -7.83 -14.83 12.96
CA GLU A 70 -6.61 -15.57 12.63
C GLU A 70 -6.83 -16.42 11.37
N PRO A 71 -6.68 -15.84 10.16
CA PRO A 71 -6.83 -16.58 8.91
C PRO A 71 -5.57 -17.40 8.59
N GLU A 72 -5.74 -18.53 7.92
CA GLU A 72 -4.61 -19.27 7.33
C GLU A 72 -4.09 -18.54 6.07
N GLY A 73 -2.77 -18.48 5.89
CA GLY A 73 -2.14 -17.85 4.73
C GLY A 73 -0.62 -17.98 4.67
N ASP A 74 -0.06 -17.72 3.50
CA ASP A 74 1.37 -17.77 3.19
C ASP A 74 1.98 -16.38 2.88
N VAL A 75 1.13 -15.35 2.78
CA VAL A 75 1.54 -13.96 2.56
C VAL A 75 1.22 -13.12 3.78
N TYR A 76 2.25 -12.47 4.33
CA TYR A 76 2.16 -11.64 5.53
C TYR A 76 2.52 -10.19 5.21
N PHE A 77 1.89 -9.26 5.92
CA PHE A 77 2.35 -7.87 5.95
C PHE A 77 3.73 -7.82 6.62
N PRO A 78 4.70 -7.02 6.12
CA PRO A 78 6.03 -6.93 6.74
C PRO A 78 5.94 -6.36 8.16
N GLU A 79 6.94 -6.66 8.99
CA GLU A 79 7.06 -6.03 10.30
C GLU A 79 7.12 -4.50 10.17
N ILE A 80 6.40 -3.81 11.04
CA ILE A 80 6.41 -2.35 11.09
C ILE A 80 7.77 -1.90 11.65
N PRO A 81 8.53 -1.05 10.93
CA PRO A 81 9.85 -0.62 11.39
C PRO A 81 9.79 0.11 12.73
N SER A 82 10.82 -0.08 13.54
CA SER A 82 10.87 0.40 14.93
C SER A 82 10.90 1.91 15.10
N ASN A 83 11.03 2.68 14.01
CA ASN A 83 10.90 4.14 14.00
C ASN A 83 9.46 4.62 13.76
N PHE A 84 8.51 3.75 13.46
CA PHE A 84 7.10 4.13 13.37
C PHE A 84 6.41 4.10 14.73
N ARG A 85 5.50 5.06 14.96
CA ARG A 85 4.66 5.11 16.16
C ARG A 85 3.21 5.33 15.76
N PRO A 86 2.24 4.72 16.46
CA PRO A 86 0.83 4.99 16.21
C PRO A 86 0.53 6.42 16.68
N VAL A 87 -0.04 7.22 15.79
CA VAL A 87 -0.49 8.60 16.06
C VAL A 87 -2.01 8.69 16.11
N PHE A 88 -2.70 7.64 15.66
CA PHE A 88 -4.15 7.50 15.73
C PHE A 88 -4.53 6.04 15.93
N THR A 89 -5.58 5.79 16.70
CA THR A 89 -6.20 4.47 16.85
C THR A 89 -7.69 4.65 17.04
N GLN A 90 -8.48 3.85 16.33
CA GLN A 90 -9.92 3.77 16.50
C GLN A 90 -10.37 2.32 16.34
N ASP A 91 -11.10 1.85 17.34
CA ASP A 91 -11.66 0.50 17.34
C ASP A 91 -13.11 0.51 16.84
N PHE A 92 -13.46 -0.53 16.10
CA PHE A 92 -14.79 -0.71 15.53
C PHE A 92 -15.34 -2.07 15.94
N ALA A 93 -16.51 -2.04 16.58
CA ALA A 93 -17.32 -3.23 16.81
C ALA A 93 -18.23 -3.46 15.59
N SER A 94 -18.19 -4.66 15.00
CA SER A 94 -19.03 -5.03 13.86
C SER A 94 -19.35 -6.53 13.89
N ASN A 95 -19.67 -7.14 12.73
CA ASN A 95 -19.70 -8.59 12.62
C ASN A 95 -18.31 -9.23 12.86
N ILE A 96 -17.23 -8.49 12.59
CA ILE A 96 -15.86 -8.81 12.98
C ILE A 96 -15.23 -7.53 13.53
N ASN A 97 -14.70 -7.58 14.75
CA ASN A 97 -14.03 -6.41 15.32
C ASN A 97 -12.77 -6.07 14.53
N TYR A 98 -12.45 -4.79 14.43
CA TYR A 98 -11.17 -4.37 13.88
C TYR A 98 -10.70 -3.06 14.49
N SER A 99 -9.38 -2.86 14.50
CA SER A 99 -8.75 -1.61 14.89
C SER A 99 -8.16 -0.95 13.65
N TYR A 100 -8.42 0.35 13.49
CA TYR A 100 -7.78 1.18 12.48
C TYR A 100 -6.75 2.09 13.12
N GLN A 101 -5.53 2.04 12.60
CA GLN A 101 -4.40 2.80 13.12
C GLN A 101 -3.69 3.58 12.02
N ILE A 102 -3.23 4.78 12.36
CA ILE A 102 -2.30 5.56 11.53
C ILE A 102 -0.97 5.59 12.26
N TRP A 103 0.09 5.16 11.57
CA TRP A 103 1.46 5.19 12.09
C TRP A 103 2.31 6.15 11.28
N GLN A 104 3.16 6.92 11.95
CA GLN A 104 4.09 7.86 11.34
C GLN A 104 5.51 7.62 11.85
N LYS A 105 6.50 7.96 11.02
CA LYS A 105 7.91 7.97 11.44
C LYS A 105 8.09 9.01 12.55
N GLY A 106 8.65 8.58 13.68
CA GLY A 106 9.07 9.43 14.79
C GLY A 106 10.42 10.12 14.55
#